data_AF-A0A936WUH4-F1
#
_entry.id   AF-A0A936WUH4-F1
#
_cell.length_a   1.000
_cell.length_b   1.000
_cell.length_c   1.000
_cell.angle_alpha   90.00
_cell.angle_beta   90.00
_cell.angle_gamma   90.00
#
_symmetry.space_group_name_H-M   'P 1'
#
loop_
_entity.id
_entity.type
_entity.pdbx_description
1 polymer ?
#
loop_
_entity_poly.entity_id
_entity_poly.type
_entity_poly.pdbx_seq_one_letter_code
_entity_poly.pdbx_strand_id
1 'polypeptide(L)'
;MKYSLLVVLLLTFNSCSLFSSLNSTTTIKPQDSFILGNNEHGTAKVVLQNISNKDIEVYQAPISGGKHSSQMIKPNETVTVRVEKNTALFISNASNDTVNVKLKVTGDLGLSMGYKN
;
A
#
# COMPACT_ATOMS: atom_id res chain seq x y z
N MET A 1 -21.64 43.67 40.37
CA MET A 1 -20.56 42.97 39.65
C MET A 1 -21.00 41.55 39.35
N LYS A 2 -20.93 41.11 38.09
CA LYS A 2 -20.46 39.78 37.67
C LYS A 2 -20.97 39.54 36.24
N TYR A 3 -20.11 39.90 35.30
CA TYR A 3 -20.20 39.55 33.88
C TYR A 3 -20.24 38.03 33.77
N SER A 4 -21.35 37.45 33.30
CA SER A 4 -21.39 36.04 32.92
C SER A 4 -21.03 35.95 31.44
N LEU A 5 -19.73 35.91 31.17
CA LEU A 5 -19.16 35.73 29.84
C LEU A 5 -19.38 34.26 29.43
N LEU A 6 -20.40 34.00 28.60
CA LEU A 6 -20.65 32.68 28.04
C LEU A 6 -19.65 32.42 26.90
N VAL A 7 -18.52 31.79 27.22
CA VAL A 7 -17.52 31.37 26.23
C VAL A 7 -18.00 30.05 25.60
N VAL A 8 -18.62 30.14 24.42
CA VAL A 8 -18.89 28.97 23.57
C VAL A 8 -17.57 28.59 22.90
N LEU A 9 -16.94 27.54 23.43
CA LEU A 9 -15.75 26.92 22.88
C LEU A 9 -16.12 26.19 21.57
N LEU A 10 -15.91 26.85 20.43
CA LEU A 10 -15.92 26.23 19.11
C LEU A 10 -14.73 25.28 19.00
N LEU A 11 -14.96 24.00 19.31
CA LEU A 11 -14.05 22.91 18.93
C LEU A 11 -14.19 22.70 17.43
N THR A 12 -13.34 23.37 16.66
CA THR A 12 -13.15 23.07 15.23
C THR A 12 -12.51 21.68 15.13
N PHE A 13 -13.34 20.66 14.87
CA PHE A 13 -12.88 19.35 14.43
C PHE A 13 -12.14 19.53 13.11
N ASN A 14 -10.80 19.56 13.16
CA ASN A 14 -9.96 19.41 11.98
C ASN A 14 -10.09 17.96 11.51
N SER A 15 -11.14 17.66 10.75
CA SER A 15 -11.28 16.38 10.05
C SER A 15 -10.31 16.35 8.87
N CYS A 16 -9.02 16.12 9.17
CA CYS A 16 -8.08 15.71 8.14
C CYS A 16 -8.55 14.36 7.56
N SER A 17 -9.16 14.47 6.38
CA SER A 17 -9.48 13.43 5.40
C SER A 17 -10.17 12.17 5.92
N LEU A 18 -11.51 12.16 5.85
CA LEU A 18 -12.35 10.96 5.98
C LEU A 18 -12.05 9.86 4.92
N PHE A 19 -11.22 10.17 3.90
CA PHE A 19 -10.78 9.22 2.88
C PHE A 19 -9.30 9.44 2.53
N SER A 20 -8.43 9.15 3.50
CA SER A 20 -6.98 9.16 3.26
C SER A 20 -6.59 8.11 2.21
N SER A 21 -5.70 8.48 1.30
CA SER A 21 -5.07 7.54 0.37
C SER A 21 -3.57 7.79 0.32
N LEU A 22 -2.78 6.73 0.23
CA LEU A 22 -1.34 6.82 0.00
C LEU A 22 -1.08 6.63 -1.49
N ASN A 23 -0.42 7.60 -2.13
CA ASN A 23 0.03 7.48 -3.51
C ASN A 23 1.55 7.44 -3.51
N SER A 24 2.15 6.44 -4.15
CA SER A 24 3.59 6.24 -4.15
C SER A 24 4.06 5.73 -5.51
N THR A 25 5.30 6.08 -5.88
CA THR A 25 6.05 5.38 -6.90
C THR A 25 7.19 4.66 -6.22
N THR A 26 7.26 3.35 -6.44
CA THR A 26 8.21 2.46 -5.78
C THR A 26 9.14 1.86 -6.81
N THR A 27 10.44 2.04 -6.58
CA THR A 27 11.51 1.47 -7.39
C THR A 27 11.94 0.14 -6.76
N ILE A 28 12.10 -0.90 -7.57
CA ILE A 28 12.48 -2.24 -7.12
C ILE A 28 13.73 -2.65 -7.91
N LYS A 29 14.79 -3.00 -7.19
CA LYS A 29 16.07 -3.40 -7.79
C LYS A 29 15.92 -4.73 -8.56
N PRO A 30 16.87 -5.05 -9.45
CA PRO A 30 16.96 -6.38 -10.04
C PRO A 30 16.95 -7.48 -8.97
N GLN A 31 16.22 -8.56 -9.23
CA GLN A 31 16.13 -9.73 -8.34
C GLN A 31 15.71 -9.39 -6.90
N ASP A 32 14.86 -8.38 -6.72
CA ASP A 32 14.39 -7.91 -5.40
C ASP A 32 12.86 -7.83 -5.39
N SER A 33 12.28 -7.78 -4.19
CA SER A 33 10.85 -7.68 -3.99
C SER A 33 10.52 -6.53 -3.06
N PHE A 34 9.55 -5.70 -3.44
CA PHE A 34 8.92 -4.78 -2.51
C PHE A 34 7.80 -5.48 -1.77
N ILE A 35 7.76 -5.30 -0.46
CA ILE A 35 6.76 -5.89 0.42
C ILE A 35 5.96 -4.78 1.08
N LEU A 36 4.64 -4.88 0.98
CA LEU A 36 3.69 -3.98 1.62
C LEU A 36 2.82 -4.77 2.61
N GLY A 37 2.76 -4.33 3.86
CA GLY A 37 1.90 -4.93 4.88
C GLY A 37 2.48 -6.15 5.60
N ASN A 38 3.80 -6.26 5.75
CA ASN A 38 4.40 -7.33 6.57
C ASN A 38 4.38 -7.01 8.08
N ASN A 39 3.20 -6.67 8.60
CA ASN A 39 2.92 -6.35 10.00
C ASN A 39 1.45 -6.64 10.31
N GLU A 40 1.02 -6.47 11.56
CA GLU A 40 -0.41 -6.50 11.86
C GLU A 40 -1.11 -5.27 11.29
N HIS A 41 -2.18 -5.48 10.51
CA HIS A 41 -2.95 -4.42 9.87
C HIS A 41 -4.35 -4.93 9.44
N GLY A 42 -5.29 -4.02 9.26
CA GLY A 42 -6.61 -4.22 8.66
C GLY A 42 -6.59 -4.37 7.13
N THR A 43 -7.74 -4.49 6.50
CA THR A 43 -7.81 -4.65 5.05
C THR A 43 -7.47 -3.36 4.30
N ALA A 44 -6.70 -3.49 3.22
CA ALA A 44 -6.38 -2.40 2.32
C ALA A 44 -6.73 -2.75 0.86
N LYS A 45 -6.98 -1.74 0.05
CA LYS A 45 -7.12 -1.84 -1.40
C LYS A 45 -5.94 -1.13 -2.04
N VAL A 46 -5.19 -1.86 -2.84
CA VAL A 46 -4.01 -1.38 -3.57
C VAL A 46 -4.33 -1.38 -5.07
N VAL A 47 -4.28 -0.21 -5.69
CA VAL A 47 -4.22 -0.09 -7.15
C VAL A 47 -2.75 -0.01 -7.52
N LEU A 48 -2.29 -0.98 -8.31
CA LEU A 48 -0.91 -1.14 -8.72
C LEU A 48 -0.82 -1.00 -10.24
N GLN A 49 -0.01 -0.08 -10.73
CA GLN A 49 0.33 0.06 -12.13
C GLN A 49 1.81 -0.28 -12.34
N ASN A 50 2.10 -1.22 -13.24
CA ASN A 50 3.45 -1.44 -13.72
C ASN A 50 3.83 -0.33 -14.70
N ILE A 51 4.73 0.57 -14.30
CA ILE A 51 5.21 1.68 -15.13
C ILE A 51 6.61 1.42 -15.69
N SER A 52 7.04 0.16 -15.67
CA SER A 52 8.30 -0.31 -16.26
C SER A 52 8.06 -1.03 -17.59
N ASN A 53 9.15 -1.42 -18.25
CA ASN A 53 9.13 -2.20 -19.48
C ASN A 53 9.35 -3.72 -19.25
N LYS A 54 9.28 -4.18 -18.00
CA LYS A 54 9.40 -5.60 -17.63
C LYS A 54 8.14 -6.09 -16.96
N ASP A 55 7.86 -7.37 -17.10
CA ASP A 55 6.81 -8.03 -16.32
C ASP A 55 7.23 -8.10 -14.84
N ILE A 56 6.26 -7.97 -13.94
CA ILE A 56 6.45 -8.13 -12.49
C ILE A 56 5.49 -9.18 -11.96
N GLU A 57 5.93 -9.94 -10.96
CA GLU A 57 5.07 -10.91 -10.27
C GLU A 57 4.47 -10.27 -9.03
N VAL A 58 3.15 -10.39 -8.85
CA VAL A 58 2.44 -9.95 -7.66
C VAL A 58 1.81 -11.16 -6.97
N TYR A 59 2.02 -11.30 -5.67
CA TYR A 59 1.37 -12.34 -4.88
C TYR A 59 1.13 -11.88 -3.44
N GLN A 60 0.27 -12.62 -2.73
CA GLN A 60 -0.05 -12.36 -1.33
C GLN A 60 0.45 -13.49 -0.45
N ALA A 61 0.88 -13.15 0.77
CA ALA A 61 1.29 -14.13 1.78
C ALA A 61 0.82 -13.67 3.17
N PRO A 62 -0.02 -14.45 3.87
CA PRO A 62 -0.39 -14.17 5.25
C PRO A 62 0.86 -14.05 6.14
N ILE A 63 0.87 -13.12 7.10
CA ILE A 63 2.01 -12.97 8.02
C ILE A 63 2.19 -14.21 8.92
N SER A 64 1.14 -15.02 9.08
CA SER A 64 1.17 -16.32 9.78
C SER A 64 1.80 -17.45 8.95
N GLY A 65 2.15 -17.20 7.69
CA GLY A 65 2.74 -18.17 6.77
C GLY A 65 1.81 -18.61 5.63
N GLY A 66 2.42 -19.21 4.60
CA GLY A 66 1.76 -19.60 3.36
C GLY A 66 1.96 -18.60 2.22
N LYS A 67 1.59 -19.00 1.00
CA LYS A 67 1.63 -18.14 -0.20
C LYS A 67 0.34 -18.38 -1.01
N HIS A 68 -0.34 -17.30 -1.37
CA HIS A 68 -1.48 -17.32 -2.28
C HIS A 68 -0.99 -17.36 -3.73
N SER A 69 -1.89 -17.63 -4.67
CA SER A 69 -1.60 -17.61 -6.11
C SER A 69 -0.97 -16.29 -6.55
N SER A 70 -0.03 -16.37 -7.50
CA SER A 70 0.61 -15.21 -8.09
C SER A 70 -0.05 -14.79 -9.41
N GLN A 71 0.18 -13.54 -9.78
CA GLN A 71 -0.25 -12.94 -11.03
C GLN A 71 0.91 -12.17 -11.65
N MET A 72 1.14 -12.38 -12.95
CA MET A 72 2.09 -11.57 -13.73
C MET A 72 1.40 -10.30 -14.23
N ILE A 73 2.04 -9.15 -14.03
CA ILE A 73 1.54 -7.83 -14.43
C ILE A 73 2.46 -7.28 -15.53
N LYS A 74 1.92 -7.11 -16.73
CA LYS A 74 2.67 -6.65 -17.90
C LYS A 74 2.97 -5.14 -17.85
N PRO A 75 3.92 -4.65 -18.66
CA PRO A 75 4.15 -3.22 -18.84
C PRO A 75 2.87 -2.43 -19.11
N ASN A 76 2.71 -1.32 -18.40
CA ASN A 76 1.53 -0.43 -18.42
C ASN A 76 0.22 -1.04 -17.91
N GLU A 77 0.20 -2.32 -17.51
CA GLU A 77 -0.97 -2.95 -16.92
C GLU A 77 -1.23 -2.38 -15.51
N THR A 78 -2.51 -2.21 -15.19
CA THR A 78 -2.98 -1.79 -13.88
C THR A 78 -3.89 -2.85 -13.30
N VAL A 79 -3.61 -3.27 -12.08
CA VAL A 79 -4.43 -4.22 -11.33
C VAL A 79 -4.88 -3.63 -10.00
N THR A 80 -6.01 -4.12 -9.52
CA THR A 80 -6.52 -3.81 -8.18
C THR A 80 -6.42 -5.06 -7.33
N VAL A 81 -5.66 -4.98 -6.24
CA VAL A 81 -5.49 -6.06 -5.28
C VAL A 81 -6.15 -5.65 -3.97
N ARG A 82 -7.01 -6.52 -3.45
CA ARG A 82 -7.51 -6.42 -2.07
C ARG A 82 -6.53 -7.17 -1.18
N VAL A 83 -5.81 -6.42 -0.36
CA VAL A 83 -4.87 -6.94 0.63
C VAL A 83 -5.64 -7.26 1.89
N GLU A 84 -5.79 -8.55 2.17
CA GLU A 84 -6.54 -9.02 3.34
C GLU A 84 -5.88 -8.59 4.66
N LYS A 85 -6.63 -8.70 5.75
CA LYS A 85 -6.10 -8.42 7.09
C LYS A 85 -4.88 -9.31 7.35
N ASN A 86 -3.79 -8.74 7.88
CA ASN A 86 -2.59 -9.49 8.25
C ASN A 86 -1.99 -10.32 7.10
N THR A 87 -2.01 -9.76 5.88
CA THR A 87 -1.50 -10.40 4.67
C THR A 87 -0.61 -9.41 3.92
N ALA A 88 0.63 -9.81 3.67
CA ALA A 88 1.58 -9.00 2.92
C ALA A 88 1.35 -9.14 1.41
N LEU A 89 1.48 -8.02 0.70
CA LEU A 89 1.54 -7.96 -0.75
C LEU A 89 3.00 -7.90 -1.19
N PHE A 90 3.41 -8.87 -2.00
CA PHE A 90 4.74 -8.94 -2.61
C PHE A 90 4.65 -8.47 -4.05
N ILE A 91 5.56 -7.57 -4.42
CA ILE A 91 5.75 -7.07 -5.79
C ILE A 91 7.19 -7.43 -6.16
N SER A 92 7.36 -8.47 -6.97
CA SER A 92 8.64 -9.12 -7.19
C SER A 92 9.17 -8.79 -8.58
N ASN A 93 10.43 -8.35 -8.63
CA ASN A 93 11.17 -8.09 -9.85
C ASN A 93 12.17 -9.22 -10.12
N ALA A 94 11.76 -10.22 -10.90
CA ALA A 94 12.64 -11.31 -11.31
C ALA A 94 13.59 -10.94 -12.48
N SER A 95 13.52 -9.69 -12.96
CA SER A 95 14.35 -9.25 -14.08
C SER A 95 15.73 -8.75 -13.62
N ASN A 96 16.63 -8.57 -14.59
CA ASN A 96 17.96 -8.00 -14.36
C ASN A 96 17.97 -6.46 -14.45
N ASP A 97 16.81 -5.83 -14.67
CA ASP A 97 16.66 -4.38 -14.78
C ASP A 97 15.88 -3.85 -13.57
N THR A 98 16.09 -2.59 -13.21
CA THR A 98 15.28 -1.92 -12.20
C THR A 98 13.86 -1.69 -12.73
N VAL A 99 12.84 -2.00 -11.94
CA VAL A 99 11.44 -1.74 -12.28
C VAL A 99 10.84 -0.67 -11.37
N ASN A 100 9.81 -0.01 -11.87
CA ASN A 100 9.04 0.99 -11.14
C ASN A 100 7.56 0.61 -11.16
N VAL A 101 6.91 0.74 -10.02
CA VAL A 101 5.46 0.57 -9.88
C VAL A 101 4.85 1.80 -9.27
N LYS A 102 3.65 2.15 -9.71
CA LYS A 102 2.83 3.19 -9.07
C LYS A 102 1.77 2.52 -8.22
N LEU A 103 1.67 2.94 -6.97
CA LEU A 103 0.75 2.41 -5.97
C LEU A 103 -0.21 3.51 -5.53
N LYS A 104 -1.49 3.16 -5.45
CA LYS A 104 -2.51 3.93 -4.73
C LYS A 104 -3.18 3.01 -3.70
N VAL A 105 -2.99 3.30 -2.43
CA VAL A 105 -3.49 2.52 -1.30
C VAL A 105 -4.62 3.27 -0.62
N THR A 106 -5.69 2.54 -0.30
CA THR A 106 -6.88 3.03 0.42
C THR A 106 -7.34 1.97 1.43
N GLY A 107 -8.14 2.34 2.43
CA GLY A 107 -8.49 1.46 3.54
C GLY A 107 -7.52 1.65 4.70
N ASP A 108 -7.02 0.57 5.28
CA ASP A 108 -5.96 0.68 6.29
C ASP A 108 -4.64 1.15 5.64
N LEU A 109 -4.05 2.19 6.23
CA LEU A 109 -2.78 2.78 5.80
C LEU A 109 -1.63 2.45 6.77
N GLY A 110 -1.89 1.74 7.87
CA GLY A 110 -0.89 1.24 8.82
C GLY A 110 -0.03 0.10 8.27
N LEU A 111 0.25 0.09 6.96
CA LEU A 111 1.02 -0.92 6.27
C LEU A 111 2.52 -0.59 6.35
N SER A 112 3.31 -1.54 6.82
CA SER A 112 4.77 -1.50 6.71
C SER A 112 5.22 -1.60 5.26
N MET A 113 6.36 -0.99 4.95
CA MET A 113 7.01 -1.06 3.64
C MET A 113 8.42 -1.60 3.83
N GLY A 114 8.81 -2.54 2.99
CA GLY A 114 10.14 -3.16 3.07
C GLY A 114 10.58 -3.76 1.75
N TYR A 115 11.81 -4.24 1.73
CA TYR A 115 12.40 -4.93 0.59
C TYR A 115 12.93 -6.30 1.02
N LYS A 116 12.94 -7.26 0.10
CA LYS A 116 13.48 -8.61 0.32
C LYS A 116 14.01 -9.19 -0.98
N ASN A 117 15.28 -9.61 -0.92
CA ASN A 117 15.95 -10.46 -1.90
C ASN A 117 15.59 -11.93 -1.66
#